data_AF-A0A9D6QIP1-F1
#
_entry.id   AF-A0A9D6QIP1-F1
#
_cell.length_a   1.000
_cell.length_b   1.000
_cell.length_c   1.000
_cell.angle_alpha   90.00
_cell.angle_beta   90.00
_cell.angle_gamma   90.00
#
_symmetry.space_group_name_H-M   'P 1'
#
loop_
_entity.id
_entity.type
_entity.pdbx_description
1 polymer ?
#
loop_
_entity_poly.entity_id
_entity_poly.type
_entity_poly.pdbx_seq_one_letter_code
_entity_poly.pdbx_strand_id
1 'polypeptide(L)'
;MSADKINADLTRTITLGDLGVAQAVFGPLHRHVANIQEAFRDPNAPRGTPAYRVTLDAQGDRLIVRARAAADLERTQRIVEALIDLARSKGRVREGDVLAAISFSEGNVDQTGPMRLPQLGGLTLRTPRQVHYVEALRDERVDLIFGVGPAGTGKTF
;
A
#
# COMPACT_ATOMS: atom_id res chain seq x y z
N MET A 1 -28.36 -15.15 -20.46
CA MET A 1 -26.91 -15.06 -20.77
C MET A 1 -26.42 -13.73 -20.21
N SER A 2 -25.97 -13.72 -18.95
CA SER A 2 -25.50 -12.49 -18.30
C SER A 2 -24.01 -12.65 -17.98
N ALA A 3 -23.26 -11.59 -18.31
CA ALA A 3 -21.82 -11.54 -18.43
C ALA A 3 -21.10 -11.89 -17.12
N ASP A 4 -20.39 -13.01 -17.12
CA ASP A 4 -19.30 -13.29 -16.21
C ASP A 4 -18.03 -12.62 -16.77
N LYS A 5 -17.98 -11.28 -16.68
CA LYS A 5 -16.71 -10.57 -16.88
C LYS A 5 -15.91 -10.75 -15.60
N ILE A 6 -15.09 -11.80 -15.59
CA ILE A 6 -14.01 -12.03 -14.64
C ILE A 6 -13.23 -10.72 -14.52
N ASN A 7 -13.41 -9.99 -13.42
CA ASN A 7 -12.51 -8.91 -13.03
C ASN A 7 -11.16 -9.56 -12.75
N ALA A 8 -10.31 -9.66 -13.77
CA ALA A 8 -8.98 -10.20 -13.60
C ALA A 8 -8.17 -9.19 -12.79
N ASP A 9 -8.02 -9.44 -11.49
CA ASP A 9 -7.11 -8.67 -10.64
C ASP A 9 -5.69 -8.83 -11.18
N LEU A 10 -5.13 -7.73 -11.69
CA LEU A 10 -3.78 -7.69 -12.23
C LEU A 10 -2.78 -7.72 -11.08
N THR A 11 -1.85 -8.67 -11.12
CA THR A 11 -0.80 -8.80 -10.09
C THR A 11 0.56 -8.50 -10.69
N ARG A 12 1.36 -7.68 -9.99
CA ARG A 12 2.75 -7.36 -10.34
C ARG A 12 3.64 -7.45 -9.11
N THR A 13 4.79 -8.11 -9.26
CA THR A 13 5.81 -8.19 -8.21
C THR A 13 6.94 -7.22 -8.54
N ILE A 14 7.24 -6.32 -7.60
CA ILE A 14 8.37 -5.38 -7.69
C ILE A 14 9.47 -5.88 -6.75
N THR A 15 10.67 -6.09 -7.27
CA THR A 15 11.84 -6.49 -6.48
C THR A 15 12.65 -5.27 -6.10
N LEU A 16 12.87 -5.06 -4.80
CA LEU A 16 13.61 -3.92 -4.25
C LEU A 16 15.13 -4.20 -4.19
N GLY A 17 15.52 -5.47 -4.31
CA GLY A 17 16.88 -5.96 -4.55
C GLY A 17 17.74 -6.05 -3.29
N ASP A 18 17.74 -5.00 -2.46
CA ASP A 18 18.48 -4.96 -1.20
C ASP A 18 17.53 -4.85 0.01
N LEU A 19 17.85 -5.55 1.09
CA LEU A 19 17.00 -5.56 2.30
C LEU A 19 16.97 -4.20 2.99
N GLY A 20 18.05 -3.43 2.95
CA GLY A 20 18.10 -2.06 3.48
C GLY A 20 17.23 -1.11 2.66
N VAL A 21 17.28 -1.23 1.33
CA VAL A 21 16.37 -0.50 0.42
C VAL A 21 14.92 -0.90 0.68
N ALA A 22 14.65 -2.20 0.84
CA ALA A 22 13.30 -2.69 1.13
C ALA A 22 12.77 -2.12 2.45
N GLN A 23 13.56 -2.16 3.52
CA GLN A 23 13.21 -1.56 4.81
C GLN A 23 12.97 -0.05 4.72
N ALA A 24 13.81 0.66 3.96
CA ALA A 24 13.64 2.09 3.75
C ALA A 24 12.33 2.41 3.01
N VAL A 25 12.04 1.70 1.92
CA VAL A 25 10.84 1.90 1.11
C VAL A 25 9.57 1.48 1.84
N PHE A 26 9.59 0.38 2.59
CA PHE A 26 8.43 -0.06 3.36
C PHE A 26 8.16 0.84 4.57
N GLY A 27 9.23 1.39 5.14
CA GLY A 27 9.18 2.21 6.33
C GLY A 27 8.90 1.42 7.61
N PRO A 28 9.02 2.09 8.77
CA PRO A 28 8.76 1.46 10.06
C PRO A 28 7.34 0.88 10.11
N LEU A 29 7.23 -0.40 10.48
CA LEU A 29 5.94 -1.12 10.55
C LEU A 29 5.13 -1.05 9.25
N HIS A 30 5.81 -0.98 8.09
CA HIS A 30 5.19 -0.85 6.76
C HIS A 30 4.34 0.41 6.56
N ARG A 31 4.57 1.46 7.36
CA ARG A 31 3.78 2.70 7.30
C ARG A 31 3.83 3.38 5.93
N HIS A 32 4.94 3.30 5.22
CA HIS A 32 5.04 3.89 3.88
C HIS A 32 4.18 3.13 2.88
N VAL A 33 4.17 1.79 2.96
CA VAL A 33 3.28 0.93 2.15
C VAL A 33 1.81 1.27 2.41
N ALA A 34 1.45 1.46 3.68
CA ALA A 34 0.09 1.86 4.05
C ALA A 34 -0.29 3.22 3.46
N ASN A 35 0.62 4.21 3.52
CA ASN A 35 0.41 5.54 2.93
C ASN A 35 0.25 5.48 1.40
N ILE A 36 1.05 4.66 0.72
CA ILE A 36 0.93 4.46 -0.74
C ILE A 36 -0.43 3.83 -1.06
N GLN A 37 -0.84 2.80 -0.31
CA GLN A 37 -2.14 2.17 -0.54
C GLN A 37 -3.31 3.12 -0.28
N GLU A 38 -3.23 3.96 0.75
CA GLU A 38 -4.26 4.96 1.06
C GLU A 38 -4.48 5.94 -0.11
N ALA A 39 -3.44 6.24 -0.89
CA ALA A 39 -3.55 7.07 -2.09
C ALA A 39 -4.40 6.42 -3.22
N PHE A 40 -4.74 5.13 -3.09
CA PHE A 40 -5.62 4.39 -3.99
C PHE A 40 -6.95 4.02 -3.33
N ARG A 41 -7.30 4.61 -2.18
CA ARG A 41 -8.61 4.45 -1.56
C ARG A 41 -9.71 4.93 -2.50
N ASP A 42 -10.78 4.16 -2.62
CA ASP A 42 -11.95 4.56 -3.40
C ASP A 42 -12.68 5.70 -2.68
N PRO A 43 -12.81 6.90 -3.30
CA PRO A 43 -13.47 8.04 -2.66
C PRO A 43 -14.96 7.81 -2.43
N ASN A 44 -15.59 6.90 -3.18
CA ASN A 44 -17.01 6.59 -3.07
C ASN A 44 -17.30 5.46 -2.06
N ALA A 45 -16.26 4.89 -1.44
CA ALA A 45 -16.41 3.83 -0.46
C ALA A 45 -17.21 4.32 0.77
N PRO A 46 -18.17 3.53 1.28
CA PRO A 46 -18.85 3.84 2.53
C PRO A 46 -17.84 4.11 3.66
N ARG A 47 -18.19 5.06 4.55
CA ARG A 47 -17.35 5.35 5.73
C ARG A 47 -17.19 4.09 6.56
N GLY A 48 -15.94 3.75 6.91
CA GLY A 48 -15.62 2.54 7.66
C GLY A 48 -15.42 1.29 6.81
N THR A 49 -15.69 1.33 5.49
CA THR A 49 -15.37 0.24 4.57
C THR A 49 -14.03 0.52 3.88
N PRO A 50 -13.02 -0.35 4.08
CA PRO A 50 -11.75 -0.26 3.36
C PRO A 50 -11.92 -0.79 1.93
N ALA A 51 -12.18 0.12 0.99
CA ALA A 51 -12.13 -0.20 -0.43
C ALA A 51 -10.95 0.49 -1.08
N TYR A 52 -10.02 -0.30 -1.61
CA TYR A 52 -8.83 0.18 -2.29
C TYR A 52 -8.81 -0.33 -3.72
N ARG A 53 -8.42 0.53 -4.68
CA ARG A 53 -8.21 0.14 -6.07
C ARG A 53 -6.92 -0.66 -6.26
N VAL A 54 -5.97 -0.48 -5.34
CA VAL A 54 -4.69 -1.18 -5.26
C VAL A 54 -4.54 -1.79 -3.88
N THR A 55 -4.03 -3.02 -3.81
CA THR A 55 -3.57 -3.63 -2.55
C THR A 55 -2.08 -3.96 -2.64
N LEU A 56 -1.37 -3.68 -1.56
CA LEU A 56 0.08 -3.85 -1.47
C LEU A 56 0.43 -4.85 -0.37
N ASP A 57 1.32 -5.80 -0.71
CA ASP A 57 1.86 -6.77 0.24
C ASP A 57 3.39 -6.77 0.19
N ALA A 58 4.01 -6.38 1.31
CA ALA A 58 5.45 -6.44 1.49
C ALA A 58 5.89 -7.82 1.99
N GLN A 59 6.77 -8.47 1.22
CA GLN A 59 7.31 -9.80 1.50
C GLN A 59 8.82 -9.82 1.25
N GLY A 60 9.62 -9.84 2.31
CA GLY A 60 11.09 -9.86 2.20
C GLY A 60 11.61 -8.62 1.48
N ASP A 61 12.24 -8.79 0.31
CA ASP A 61 12.72 -7.73 -0.58
C ASP A 61 11.76 -7.44 -1.74
N ARG A 62 10.51 -7.92 -1.66
CA ARG A 62 9.50 -7.82 -2.72
C ARG A 62 8.27 -7.07 -2.26
N LEU A 63 7.67 -6.32 -3.18
CA LEU A 63 6.35 -5.73 -3.04
C LEU A 63 5.42 -6.34 -4.07
N ILE A 64 4.40 -7.05 -3.61
CA ILE A 64 3.35 -7.60 -4.45
C ILE A 64 2.24 -6.55 -4.55
N VAL A 65 1.97 -6.11 -5.76
CA VAL A 65 0.94 -5.13 -6.10
C VAL A 65 -0.20 -5.86 -6.79
N ARG A 66 -1.42 -5.70 -6.28
CA ARG A 66 -2.63 -6.17 -6.98
C ARG A 66 -3.54 -4.97 -7.27
N ALA A 67 -4.01 -4.85 -8.49
CA ALA A 67 -4.87 -3.75 -8.90
C ALA A 67 -5.90 -4.19 -9.94
N ARG A 68 -7.01 -3.44 -10.03
CA ARG A 68 -8.05 -3.68 -11.04
C ARG A 68 -7.74 -3.05 -12.40
N ALA A 69 -6.84 -2.06 -12.43
CA ALA A 69 -6.49 -1.32 -13.64
C ALA A 69 -4.97 -1.28 -13.87
N ALA A 70 -4.55 -1.42 -15.13
CA ALA A 70 -3.14 -1.36 -15.50
C ALA A 70 -2.50 0.00 -15.16
N ALA A 71 -3.24 1.09 -15.33
CA ALA A 71 -2.79 2.43 -14.96
C ALA A 71 -2.45 2.56 -13.46
N ASP A 72 -3.18 1.85 -12.59
CA ASP A 72 -2.90 1.84 -11.16
C ASP A 72 -1.64 1.03 -10.83
N LEU A 73 -1.37 -0.06 -11.55
CA LEU A 73 -0.09 -0.78 -11.46
C LEU A 73 1.08 0.10 -11.89
N GLU A 74 0.97 0.79 -13.02
CA GLU A 74 2.00 1.68 -13.54
C GLU A 74 2.26 2.87 -12.61
N ARG A 75 1.19 3.48 -12.06
CA ARG A 75 1.32 4.54 -11.06
C ARG A 75 2.03 4.03 -9.81
N THR A 76 1.64 2.87 -9.29
CA THR A 76 2.28 2.26 -8.12
C THR A 76 3.76 1.99 -8.40
N GLN A 77 4.07 1.45 -9.57
CA GLN A 77 5.45 1.18 -9.97
C GLN A 77 6.30 2.46 -10.00
N ARG A 78 5.79 3.55 -10.60
CA ARG A 78 6.50 4.85 -10.60
C ARG A 78 6.78 5.38 -9.19
N ILE A 79 5.80 5.26 -8.28
CA ILE A 79 5.99 5.66 -6.87
C ILE A 79 7.11 4.84 -6.23
N VAL A 80 7.05 3.52 -6.37
CA VAL A 80 8.01 2.60 -5.72
C VAL A 80 9.41 2.77 -6.30
N GLU A 81 9.56 2.91 -7.61
CA GLU A 81 10.84 3.19 -8.27
C GLU A 81 11.47 4.49 -7.76
N ALA A 82 10.70 5.57 -7.65
CA ALA A 82 11.19 6.83 -7.10
C ALA A 82 11.68 6.69 -5.65
N LEU A 83 11.00 5.88 -4.83
CA LEU A 83 11.42 5.61 -3.45
C LEU A 83 12.65 4.70 -3.38
N ILE A 84 12.80 3.75 -4.31
CA ILE A 84 14.01 2.92 -4.44
C ILE A 84 15.22 3.79 -4.78
N ASP A 85 15.09 4.69 -5.75
CA ASP A 85 16.17 5.60 -6.15
C ASP A 85 16.54 6.57 -5.01
N LEU A 86 15.54 7.03 -4.27
CA LEU A 86 15.77 7.85 -3.09
C LEU A 86 16.48 7.07 -1.98
N ALA A 87 16.05 5.84 -1.71
CA ALA A 87 16.68 4.97 -0.72
C ALA A 87 18.14 4.68 -1.09
N ARG A 88 18.43 4.44 -2.37
CA ARG A 88 19.81 4.22 -2.86
C ARG A 88 20.68 5.46 -2.77
N SER A 89 20.13 6.65 -3.06
CA SER A 89 20.90 7.90 -3.05
C SER A 89 21.12 8.48 -1.65
N LYS A 90 20.13 8.39 -0.75
CA LYS A 90 20.17 9.01 0.59
C LYS A 90 20.29 8.01 1.74
N GLY A 91 20.19 6.71 1.47
CA GLY A 91 20.19 5.64 2.48
C GLY A 91 18.92 5.56 3.33
N ARG A 92 17.92 6.43 3.10
CA ARG A 92 16.69 6.49 3.92
C ARG A 92 15.55 7.19 3.18
N VAL A 93 14.32 6.83 3.55
CA VAL A 93 13.07 7.41 3.04
C VAL A 93 12.21 7.87 4.22
N ARG A 94 11.83 9.16 4.24
CA ARG A 94 10.92 9.73 5.25
C ARG A 94 9.48 9.74 4.74
N GLU A 95 8.53 9.89 5.66
CA GLU A 95 7.10 10.00 5.32
C GLU A 95 6.81 11.13 4.32
N GLY A 96 7.49 12.28 4.45
CA GLY A 96 7.37 13.38 3.49
C GLY A 96 7.84 13.03 2.07
N ASP A 97 8.84 12.15 1.94
CA ASP A 97 9.32 11.69 0.64
C ASP A 97 8.29 10.77 -0.04
N VAL A 98 7.59 9.95 0.75
CA VAL A 98 6.49 9.10 0.27
C VAL A 98 5.33 9.93 -0.25
N LEU A 99 4.90 10.94 0.53
CA LEU A 99 3.84 11.85 0.11
C LEU A 99 4.21 12.60 -1.16
N ALA A 100 5.46 13.07 -1.27
CA ALA A 100 5.96 13.71 -2.48
C ALA A 100 5.91 12.77 -3.69
N ALA A 101 6.40 11.53 -3.56
CA ALA A 101 6.36 10.54 -4.64
C ALA A 101 4.92 10.23 -5.11
N ILE A 102 3.98 10.14 -4.17
CA ILE A 102 2.54 9.97 -4.47
C ILE A 102 2.03 11.16 -5.27
N SER A 103 2.27 12.39 -4.82
CA SER A 103 1.82 13.61 -5.51
C SER A 103 2.42 13.73 -6.92
N PHE A 104 3.73 13.47 -7.08
CA PHE A 104 4.37 13.53 -8.39
C PHE A 104 3.85 12.46 -9.36
N SER A 105 3.39 11.30 -8.86
CA SER A 105 2.84 10.25 -9.70
C SER A 105 1.50 10.61 -10.36
N GLU A 106 0.76 11.59 -9.82
CA GLU A 106 -0.56 12.02 -10.30
C GLU A 106 -0.49 12.88 -11.59
N GLY A 107 0.70 13.35 -11.98
CA GLY A 107 0.89 14.08 -13.25
C GLY A 107 0.32 15.50 -13.27
N ASN A 108 -0.31 15.98 -12.19
CA ASN A 108 -0.73 17.38 -12.05
C ASN A 108 0.41 18.23 -11.50
N VAL A 109 1.23 18.77 -12.40
CA VAL A 109 2.35 19.66 -12.07
C VAL A 109 1.88 21.10 -11.72
N ASP A 110 0.56 21.36 -11.73
CA ASP A 110 -0.01 22.71 -11.53
C ASP A 110 -0.52 23.03 -10.11
N GLN A 111 -0.16 22.24 -9.09
CA GLN A 111 -0.49 22.61 -7.70
C GLN A 111 0.73 23.08 -6.92
N THR A 112 1.16 24.31 -7.22
CA THR A 112 1.89 25.19 -6.29
C THR A 112 0.94 25.72 -5.20
N GLY A 113 0.09 24.84 -4.65
CA GLY A 113 -0.80 25.11 -3.53
C GLY A 113 -0.30 24.38 -2.27
N PRO A 114 -0.70 24.81 -1.06
CA PRO A 114 -0.26 24.16 0.17
C PRO A 114 -0.60 22.67 0.12
N MET A 115 0.45 21.84 0.25
CA MET A 115 0.40 20.38 0.28
C MET A 115 -0.74 19.94 1.20
N ARG A 116 -1.85 19.47 0.62
CA ARG A 116 -2.97 18.90 1.37
C ARG A 116 -2.47 17.56 1.93
N LEU A 117 -1.94 17.59 3.14
CA LEU A 117 -1.69 16.37 3.91
C LEU A 117 -3.01 15.58 3.98
N PRO A 118 -3.01 14.29 3.63
CA PRO A 118 -4.19 13.45 3.83
C PRO A 118 -4.61 13.56 5.29
N GLN A 119 -5.87 13.91 5.53
CA GLN A 119 -6.37 14.02 6.90
C GLN A 119 -6.37 12.62 7.52
N LEU A 120 -5.41 12.35 8.40
CA LEU A 120 -5.41 11.18 9.28
C LEU A 120 -6.54 11.32 10.31
N GLY A 121 -7.75 11.00 9.89
CA GLY A 121 -8.93 10.91 10.75
C GLY A 121 -9.11 9.48 11.28
N GLY A 122 -8.89 9.31 12.58
CA GLY A 122 -9.44 8.23 13.41
C GLY A 122 -8.92 6.82 13.14
N LEU A 123 -8.11 6.29 14.06
CA LEU A 123 -7.73 4.86 14.23
C LEU A 123 -7.88 4.02 12.95
N THR A 124 -7.10 4.37 11.93
CA THR A 124 -7.07 3.66 10.65
C THR A 124 -6.39 2.32 10.86
N LEU A 125 -7.07 1.22 10.54
CA LEU A 125 -6.46 -0.10 10.46
C LEU A 125 -5.27 0.00 9.49
N ARG A 126 -4.06 -0.29 9.99
CA ARG A 126 -2.81 0.26 9.47
C ARG A 126 -2.20 -0.53 8.32
N THR A 127 -2.84 -1.57 7.82
CA THR A 127 -2.47 -2.29 6.59
C THR A 127 -3.69 -3.04 6.02
N PRO A 128 -3.77 -3.34 4.71
CA PRO A 128 -4.78 -4.25 4.15
C PRO A 128 -4.81 -5.62 4.85
N ARG A 129 -3.65 -6.10 5.32
CA ARG A 129 -3.55 -7.34 6.10
C ARG A 129 -4.25 -7.24 7.45
N GLN A 130 -4.16 -6.09 8.12
CA GLN A 130 -4.90 -5.84 9.37
C GLN A 130 -6.41 -5.71 9.14
N VAL A 131 -6.84 -5.18 7.99
CA VAL A 131 -8.25 -5.19 7.59
C VAL A 131 -8.76 -6.61 7.45
N HIS A 132 -8.08 -7.45 6.66
CA HIS A 132 -8.46 -8.84 6.46
C HIS A 132 -8.44 -9.64 7.77
N TYR A 133 -7.46 -9.33 8.63
CA TYR A 133 -7.38 -9.90 9.97
C TYR A 133 -8.58 -9.52 10.84
N VAL A 134 -9.01 -8.25 10.83
CA VAL A 134 -10.18 -7.79 11.60
C VAL A 134 -11.49 -8.29 11.00
N GLU A 135 -11.61 -8.40 9.68
CA GLU A 135 -12.77 -9.01 9.02
C GLU A 135 -12.91 -10.48 9.39
N ALA A 136 -11.81 -11.25 9.35
CA ALA A 136 -11.80 -12.63 9.78
C ALA A 136 -12.13 -12.79 11.28
N LEU A 137 -11.67 -11.86 12.14
CA LEU A 137 -12.01 -11.85 13.57
C LEU A 137 -13.49 -11.55 13.86
N ARG A 138 -14.20 -10.91 12.92
CA ARG A 138 -15.62 -10.55 13.07
C ARG A 138 -16.56 -11.64 12.54
N ASP A 139 -16.03 -12.66 11.86
CA ASP A 139 -16.81 -13.81 11.42
C ASP A 139 -17.00 -14.78 12.59
N GLU A 140 -18.24 -14.91 13.06
CA GLU A 140 -18.61 -15.80 14.17
C GLU A 140 -18.36 -17.29 13.88
N ARG A 141 -18.03 -17.66 12.64
CA ARG A 141 -17.68 -19.03 12.23
C ARG A 141 -16.19 -19.34 12.35
N VAL A 142 -15.37 -18.33 12.68
CA VAL A 142 -13.91 -18.45 12.74
C VAL A 142 -13.46 -18.44 14.20
N ASP A 143 -13.23 -19.63 14.74
CA ASP A 143 -12.79 -19.79 16.14
C ASP A 143 -11.30 -19.47 16.35
N LEU A 144 -10.48 -19.49 15.29
CA LEU A 144 -9.02 -19.36 15.38
C LEU A 144 -8.40 -18.83 14.08
N ILE A 145 -7.48 -17.86 14.19
CA ILE A 145 -6.76 -17.26 13.07
C ILE A 145 -5.24 -17.33 13.32
N PHE A 146 -4.50 -17.91 12.38
CA PHE A 146 -3.03 -17.94 12.43
C PHE A 146 -2.43 -16.83 11.55
N GLY A 147 -1.76 -15.87 12.18
CA GLY A 147 -0.89 -14.94 11.48
C GLY A 147 0.44 -15.62 11.13
N VAL A 148 0.60 -16.11 9.89
CA VAL A 148 1.85 -16.75 9.45
C VAL A 148 2.69 -15.75 8.66
N GLY A 149 4.00 -15.69 8.96
CA GLY A 149 4.96 -14.87 8.21
C GLY A 149 6.38 -14.97 8.77
N PRO A 150 7.42 -14.60 8.02
CA PRO A 150 8.81 -14.57 8.49
C PRO A 150 8.99 -13.71 9.75
N ALA A 151 10.04 -13.95 10.55
CA ALA A 151 10.33 -13.13 11.72
C ALA A 151 10.43 -11.63 11.31
N GLY A 152 9.84 -10.74 12.11
CA GLY A 152 9.84 -9.28 11.84
C GLY A 152 8.62 -8.73 11.08
N THR A 153 7.66 -9.55 10.64
CA THR A 153 6.47 -9.08 9.89
C THR A 153 5.30 -8.59 10.75
N GLY A 154 5.52 -8.19 12.01
CA GLY A 154 4.49 -7.57 12.86
C GLY A 154 3.36 -8.49 13.35
N LYS A 155 3.56 -9.81 13.42
CA LYS A 155 2.56 -10.79 13.92
C LYS A 155 2.09 -10.57 15.36
N THR A 156 2.81 -9.76 16.12
CA THR A 156 2.58 -9.47 17.55
C THR A 156 1.82 -8.17 17.80
N PHE A 157 1.43 -7.42 16.76
CA PHE A 157 0.70 -6.15 16.84
C PHE A 157 -0.67 -6.28 16.19
#